data_AF-M4ZL15-F1
#
_entry.id   AF-M4ZL15-F1
#
_cell.length_a   1.000
_cell.length_b   1.000
_cell.length_c   1.000
_cell.angle_alpha   90.00
_cell.angle_beta   90.00
_cell.angle_gamma   90.00
#
_symmetry.space_group_name_H-M   'P 1'
#
loop_
_entity.id
_entity.type
_entity.pdbx_description
1 polymer ?
#
loop_
_entity_poly.entity_id
_entity_poly.type
_entity_poly.pdbx_seq_one_letter_code
_entity_poly.pdbx_strand_id
1 'polypeptide(L)' 'MSEFNWRSSESYKKLETADAADFAWECLRRNPDYRRDYSDLLAQDKDGPTDPEFRRRWGLSFRG' A
#
# COMPACT_ATOMS: atom_id res chain seq x y z
N MET A 1 -26.59 7.72 6.68
CA MET A 1 -25.23 7.15 6.85
C MET A 1 -24.66 7.80 8.10
N SER A 2 -24.21 7.05 9.10
CA SER A 2 -23.54 7.68 10.24
C SER A 2 -22.31 8.43 9.73
N GLU A 3 -22.15 9.70 10.10
CA GLU A 3 -20.93 10.44 9.81
C GLU A 3 -19.73 9.71 10.43
N PHE A 4 -18.73 9.39 9.61
CA PHE A 4 -17.49 8.79 10.09
C PHE A 4 -16.75 9.82 10.95
N ASN A 5 -16.79 9.65 12.27
CA ASN A 5 -16.07 10.52 13.19
C ASN A 5 -14.61 10.09 13.29
N TRP A 6 -13.76 10.67 12.46
CA TRP A 6 -12.33 10.37 12.43
C TRP A 6 -11.60 10.68 13.75
N ARG A 7 -12.20 11.45 14.67
CA ARG A 7 -11.62 11.70 16.01
C ARG A 7 -12.04 10.68 17.06
N SER A 8 -13.03 9.83 16.78
CA SER A 8 -13.45 8.78 17.71
C SER A 8 -12.66 7.49 17.46
N SER A 9 -12.09 6.92 18.53
CA SER A 9 -11.45 5.60 18.47
C SER A 9 -12.43 4.49 18.06
N GLU A 10 -13.72 4.64 18.38
CA GLU A 10 -14.76 3.68 18.03
C GLU A 10 -14.93 3.51 16.52
N SER A 11 -14.68 4.57 15.73
CA SER A 11 -14.70 4.52 14.27
C SER A 11 -13.63 3.57 13.69
N TYR A 12 -12.60 3.25 14.47
CA TYR A 12 -11.48 2.42 14.06
C TYR A 12 -11.46 1.02 14.70
N LYS A 13 -12.45 0.65 15.53
CA LYS A 13 -12.53 -0.70 16.15
C LYS A 13 -12.38 -1.84 15.15
N LYS A 14 -12.90 -1.67 13.93
CA LYS A 14 -12.79 -2.67 12.85
C LYS A 14 -11.37 -2.87 12.33
N LEU A 15 -10.48 -1.90 12.53
CA LEU A 15 -9.07 -2.01 12.15
C LEU A 15 -8.25 -2.82 13.15
N GLU A 16 -8.72 -3.01 14.39
CA GLU A 16 -8.00 -3.81 15.39
C GLU A 16 -7.85 -5.28 14.97
N THR A 17 -8.78 -5.77 14.15
CA THR A 17 -8.76 -7.14 13.61
C THR A 17 -8.45 -7.16 12.11
N ALA A 18 -8.06 -6.02 11.51
CA ALA A 18 -7.73 -5.97 10.10
C ALA A 18 -6.40 -6.68 9.85
N ASP A 19 -6.27 -7.27 8.66
CA ASP A 19 -5.01 -7.88 8.24
C ASP A 19 -3.93 -6.79 8.12
N ALA A 20 -2.80 -7.03 8.77
CA ALA A 20 -1.72 -6.06 8.84
C ALA A 20 -1.05 -5.83 7.48
N ALA A 21 -1.00 -6.85 6.61
CA ALA A 21 -0.43 -6.74 5.28
C ALA A 21 -1.36 -5.92 4.37
N ASP A 22 -2.68 -6.16 4.44
CA ASP A 22 -3.67 -5.36 3.71
C ASP A 22 -3.62 -3.88 4.16
N PHE A 23 -3.52 -3.63 5.46
CA PHE A 23 -3.42 -2.25 5.97
C PHE A 23 -2.12 -1.57 5.53
N ALA A 24 -0.99 -2.28 5.58
CA ALA A 24 0.29 -1.78 5.08
C ALA A 24 0.23 -1.48 3.57
N TRP A 25 -0.43 -2.34 2.80
CA TRP A 25 -0.64 -2.14 1.36
C TRP A 25 -1.50 -0.91 1.07
N GLU A 26 -2.58 -0.71 1.82
CA GLU A 26 -3.44 0.46 1.70
C GLU A 26 -2.66 1.77 1.98
N CYS A 27 -1.74 1.75 2.95
CA CYS A 27 -0.84 2.87 3.22
C CYS A 27 0.13 3.10 2.05
N LEU A 28 0.78 2.04 1.60
CA LEU A 28 1.80 2.09 0.54
C LEU A 28 1.23 2.61 -0.78
N ARG A 29 0.10 2.07 -1.25
CA ARG A 29 -0.48 2.48 -2.55
C ARG A 29 -0.95 3.93 -2.60
N ARG A 30 -1.15 4.58 -1.43
CA ARG A 30 -1.51 6.00 -1.31
C ARG A 30 -0.29 6.92 -1.19
N ASN A 31 0.91 6.37 -0.97
CA ASN A 31 2.13 7.14 -0.92
C ASN A 31 2.43 7.74 -2.31
N PRO A 32 2.62 9.08 -2.42
CA PRO A 32 2.88 9.73 -3.71
C PRO A 32 4.21 9.29 -4.35
N ASP A 33 5.24 9.05 -3.55
CA ASP A 33 6.53 8.57 -4.06
C ASP A 33 6.42 7.15 -4.61
N TYR A 34 5.65 6.28 -3.94
CA TYR A 34 5.37 4.93 -4.45
C TYR A 34 4.65 4.99 -5.79
N ARG A 35 3.64 5.85 -5.90
CA ARG A 35 2.88 6.02 -7.15
C ARG A 35 3.75 6.53 -8.30
N ARG A 36 4.66 7.47 -8.03
CA ARG A 36 5.62 7.96 -9.03
C ARG A 36 6.54 6.83 -9.46
N ASP A 37 7.24 6.20 -8.51
CA ASP A 37 8.20 5.15 -8.81
C ASP A 37 7.54 3.97 -9.55
N TYR A 38 6.32 3.59 -9.16
CA TYR A 38 5.56 2.52 -9.83
C TYR A 38 5.17 2.92 -11.27
N SER A 39 4.83 4.19 -11.50
CA SER A 39 4.51 4.67 -12.85
C SER A 39 5.77 4.70 -13.74
N ASP A 40 6.90 5.14 -13.18
CA ASP A 40 8.20 5.14 -13.87
C ASP A 40 8.64 3.71 -14.20
N LEU A 41 8.42 2.77 -13.28
CA LEU A 41 8.68 1.35 -13.49
C LEU A 41 7.83 0.78 -14.62
N LEU A 42 6.51 1.03 -14.63
CA LEU A 42 5.63 0.57 -15.72
C LEU A 42 6.00 1.17 -17.09
N ALA A 43 6.61 2.35 -17.12
CA ALA A 43 7.09 2.96 -18.36
C ALA A 43 8.36 2.27 -18.88
N GLN A 44 9.19 1.69 -18.00
CA GLN A 44 10.47 1.07 -18.33
C GLN A 44 10.37 -0.45 -18.50
N ASP A 45 9.52 -1.11 -17.71
CA ASP A 45 9.35 -2.55 -17.65
C ASP A 45 7.85 -2.91 -17.72
N LYS A 46 7.45 -3.57 -18.81
CA LYS A 46 6.07 -4.00 -19.04
C LYS A 46 5.70 -5.27 -18.29
N ASP A 47 6.69 -6.01 -17.78
CA ASP A 47 6.48 -7.24 -17.03
C ASP A 47 6.14 -6.97 -15.54
N GLY A 48 6.10 -5.68 -15.14
CA GLY A 48 5.64 -5.24 -13.82
C GLY A 48 6.76 -5.15 -12.78
N PRO A 49 6.46 -5.05 -11.47
CA PRO A 49 7.45 -4.83 -10.42
C PRO A 49 8.26 -6.08 -10.07
N THR A 50 8.95 -6.64 -11.07
CA THR A 50 9.88 -7.76 -10.90
C THR A 50 11.25 -7.30 -10.41
N ASP A 51 11.59 -6.02 -10.66
CA ASP A 51 12.82 -5.36 -10.24
C ASP A 51 13.10 -5.57 -8.73
N PRO A 52 14.18 -6.27 -8.37
CA PRO A 52 14.59 -6.48 -6.98
C PRO A 52 14.82 -5.18 -6.20
N GLU A 53 15.32 -4.12 -6.85
CA GLU A 53 15.61 -2.84 -6.19
C GLU A 53 14.32 -2.10 -5.81
N PHE A 54 13.36 -2.03 -6.73
CA PHE A 54 12.02 -1.51 -6.45
C PHE A 54 11.35 -2.26 -5.28
N ARG A 55 11.41 -3.60 -5.29
CA ARG A 55 10.82 -4.44 -4.22
C ARG A 55 11.48 -4.19 -2.87
N ARG A 56 12.82 -4.11 -2.83
CA ARG A 56 13.56 -3.84 -1.59
C ARG A 56 13.23 -2.46 -1.03
N ARG A 57 13.17 -1.43 -1.89
CA ARG A 57 12.85 -0.05 -1.48
C ARG A 57 11.47 0.05 -0.81
N TRP A 58 10.48 -0.66 -1.34
CA TRP A 58 9.09 -0.58 -0.88
C TRP A 58 8.66 -1.72 0.05
N GLY A 59 9.57 -2.65 0.38
CA GLY A 59 9.29 -3.78 1.27
C GLY A 59 8.28 -4.78 0.68
N LEU A 60 8.18 -4.87 -0.64
CA LEU A 60 7.23 -5.75 -1.33
C LEU A 60 7.80 -7.16 -1.46
N SER A 61 7.05 -8.13 -0.97
CA SER A 61 7.32 -9.55 -1.18
C SER A 61 6.10 -10.20 -1.84
N PHE A 62 6.19 -10.44 -3.15
CA PHE A 62 5.23 -11.32 -3.81
C PHE A 62 5.59 -12.76 -3.47
N ARG A 63 4.58 -13.62 -3.24
CA ARG A 63 4.83 -15.07 -3.17
C ARG A 63 5.31 -15.49 -4.57
N GLY A 64 6.53 -16.03 -4.62
CA GLY A 64 7.09 -16.65 -5.83
C GLY A 64 6.41 -17.98 -6.13
#